data_AF-A0A413T105-F1
#
_entry.id   AF-A0A413T105-F1
#
_cell.length_a   1.000
_cell.length_b   1.000
_cell.length_c   1.000
_cell.angle_alpha   90.00
_cell.angle_beta   90.00
_cell.angle_gamma   90.00
#
_symmetry.space_group_name_H-M   'P 1'
#
loop_
_entity.id
_entity.type
_entity.pdbx_description
1 polymer ?
#
loop_
_entity_poly.entity_id
_entity_poly.type
_entity_poly.pdbx_seq_one_letter_code
_entity_poly.pdbx_strand_id
1 'polypeptide(L)'
;MTKDYELVYITKYGNVYHSTKECSHLILYITGTEYGKVGEARNEQGEKYTPCEFCGNKKISDTTTVFITADGNRYHTNLQCSGITRNIIEIDIKEVDNRKPCSSCNGG
;
A
#
# COMPACT_ATOMS: atom_id res chain seq x y z
N MET A 1 -9.06 26.96 -26.39
CA MET A 1 -9.63 25.63 -26.05
C MET A 1 -8.75 25.02 -24.98
N THR A 2 -9.13 25.16 -23.72
CA THR A 2 -8.48 24.46 -22.62
C THR A 2 -8.86 22.98 -22.74
N LYS A 3 -7.86 22.10 -22.82
CA LYS A 3 -8.11 20.66 -22.67
C LYS A 3 -8.53 20.45 -21.22
N ASP A 4 -9.79 20.05 -21.01
CA ASP A 4 -10.22 19.50 -19.72
C ASP A 4 -9.50 18.16 -19.53
N TYR A 5 -8.45 18.22 -18.74
CA TYR A 5 -7.71 17.09 -18.21
C TYR A 5 -8.22 16.84 -16.80
N GLU A 6 -8.91 15.73 -16.60
CA GLU A 6 -9.23 15.22 -15.26
C GLU A 6 -8.27 14.08 -14.97
N LEU A 7 -7.35 14.31 -14.04
CA LEU A 7 -6.33 13.32 -13.66
C LEU A 7 -6.89 12.40 -12.56
N VAL A 8 -6.66 11.11 -12.72
CA VAL A 8 -7.03 10.08 -11.75
C VAL A 8 -5.86 9.12 -11.53
N TYR A 9 -5.96 8.34 -10.45
CA TYR A 9 -4.91 7.45 -9.99
C TYR A 9 -5.37 6.00 -10.05
N ILE A 10 -4.56 5.15 -10.67
CA ILE A 10 -4.77 3.69 -10.69
C ILE A 10 -3.57 2.99 -10.05
N THR A 11 -3.75 1.73 -9.65
CA THR A 11 -2.62 0.84 -9.35
C THR A 11 -2.45 -0.15 -10.48
N LYS A 12 -1.20 -0.58 -10.74
CA LYS A 12 -0.87 -1.49 -11.86
C LYS A 12 -1.79 -2.72 -11.98
N TYR A 13 -2.24 -3.26 -10.84
CA TYR A 13 -3.10 -4.45 -10.78
C TYR A 13 -4.49 -4.18 -10.19
N GLY A 14 -4.83 -2.92 -9.92
CA GLY A 14 -6.11 -2.53 -9.34
C GLY A 14 -7.23 -2.47 -10.38
N ASN A 15 -8.44 -2.80 -9.93
CA ASN A 15 -9.66 -2.78 -10.76
C ASN A 15 -10.49 -1.51 -10.58
N VAL A 16 -9.98 -0.53 -9.82
CA VAL A 16 -10.63 0.76 -9.58
C VAL A 16 -9.69 1.92 -9.88
N TYR A 17 -10.26 3.10 -10.15
CA TYR A 17 -9.53 4.37 -10.19
C TYR A 17 -9.91 5.26 -9.01
N HIS A 18 -9.00 6.12 -8.60
CA HIS A 18 -9.14 7.04 -7.47
C HIS A 18 -9.04 8.48 -7.98
N SER A 19 -9.88 9.39 -7.49
CA SER A 19 -9.80 10.82 -7.82
C SER A 19 -8.67 11.55 -7.08
N THR A 20 -8.10 10.93 -6.04
CA THR A 20 -6.99 11.49 -5.27
C THR A 20 -5.98 10.42 -4.88
N LYS A 21 -4.69 10.77 -4.92
CA LYS A 21 -3.58 9.96 -4.40
C LYS A 21 -3.66 9.78 -2.87
N GLU A 22 -4.43 10.62 -2.19
CA GLU A 22 -4.62 10.60 -0.73
C GLU A 22 -5.74 9.65 -0.28
N CYS A 23 -6.31 8.88 -1.20
CA CYS A 23 -7.28 7.85 -0.84
C CYS A 23 -6.66 6.87 0.17
N SER A 24 -7.36 6.54 1.24
CA SER A 24 -6.89 5.56 2.24
C SER A 24 -6.58 4.18 1.65
N HIS A 25 -7.25 3.81 0.56
CA HIS A 25 -6.94 2.60 -0.21
C HIS A 25 -5.60 2.68 -0.98
N LEU A 26 -5.06 3.89 -1.18
CA LEU A 26 -3.76 4.17 -1.80
C LEU A 26 -2.68 4.53 -0.76
N ILE A 27 -3.00 5.16 0.36
CA ILE A 27 -2.03 5.52 1.42
C ILE A 27 -1.68 4.30 2.28
N LEU A 28 -0.41 3.89 2.29
CA LEU A 28 0.09 2.89 3.23
C LEU A 28 0.67 3.61 4.45
N TYR A 29 0.12 3.33 5.62
CA TYR A 29 0.70 3.79 6.88
C TYR A 29 1.77 2.79 7.31
N ILE A 30 3.01 3.07 6.88
CA ILE A 30 4.17 2.22 7.15
C ILE A 30 4.89 2.75 8.39
N THR A 31 5.15 1.87 9.34
CA THR A 31 5.95 2.19 10.54
C THR A 31 7.15 1.26 10.63
N GLY A 32 8.26 1.78 11.17
CA GLY A 32 9.45 0.99 11.47
C GLY A 32 9.42 0.48 12.90
N THR A 33 9.82 -0.77 13.11
CA THR A 33 10.04 -1.36 14.44
C THR A 33 11.25 -2.29 14.42
N GLU A 34 11.88 -2.51 15.57
CA GLU A 34 12.95 -3.50 15.70
C GLU A 34 12.39 -4.92 15.53
N TYR A 35 13.11 -5.76 14.79
CA TYR A 35 12.70 -7.14 14.52
C TYR A 35 12.36 -7.93 15.78
N GLY A 36 13.15 -7.76 16.85
CA GLY A 36 12.93 -8.42 18.14
C GLY A 36 11.59 -8.06 18.81
N LYS A 37 11.00 -6.91 18.45
CA LYS A 37 9.70 -6.44 18.98
C LYS A 37 8.52 -6.85 18.11
N VAL A 38 8.75 -7.40 16.91
CA VAL A 38 7.68 -7.76 15.96
C VAL A 38 6.73 -8.82 16.52
N GLY A 39 7.23 -9.76 17.33
CA GLY A 39 6.41 -10.81 17.94
C GLY A 39 5.34 -10.28 18.90
N GLU A 40 5.55 -9.09 19.46
CA GLU A 40 4.65 -8.41 20.39
C GLU A 40 3.68 -7.46 19.67
N ALA A 41 4.09 -6.93 18.51
CA ALA A 41 3.28 -6.03 17.71
C ALA A 41 2.02 -6.70 17.13
N ARG A 42 0.95 -5.92 16.97
CA ARG A 42 -0.31 -6.33 16.34
C ARG A 42 -0.76 -5.30 15.32
N ASN A 43 -1.47 -5.73 14.28
CA ASN A 43 -2.15 -4.83 13.36
C ASN A 43 -3.49 -4.34 13.96
N GLU A 44 -4.21 -3.48 13.24
CA GLU A 44 -5.50 -2.94 13.70
C GLU A 44 -6.57 -4.01 13.92
N GLN A 45 -6.43 -5.19 13.30
CA GLN A 45 -7.32 -6.33 13.47
C GLN A 45 -6.86 -7.29 14.59
N GLY A 46 -5.76 -6.99 15.27
CA GLY A 46 -5.21 -7.83 16.34
C GLY A 46 -4.39 -9.04 15.86
N GLU A 47 -4.04 -9.09 14.57
CA GLU A 47 -3.22 -10.17 13.99
C GLU A 47 -1.72 -9.98 14.28
N LYS A 48 -0.99 -11.09 14.26
CA LYS A 48 0.48 -11.08 14.35
C LYS A 48 1.11 -10.80 13.00
N TYR A 49 2.28 -10.17 13.00
CA TYR A 49 3.08 -10.00 11.80
C TYR A 49 3.91 -11.25 11.50
N THR A 50 3.84 -11.70 10.25
CA THR A 50 4.64 -12.81 9.70
C THR A 50 5.61 -12.31 8.64
N PRO A 51 6.67 -13.05 8.28
CA PRO A 51 7.56 -12.63 7.20
C PRO A 51 6.80 -12.41 5.90
N CYS A 52 7.12 -11.30 5.22
CA CYS A 52 6.72 -11.13 3.83
C CYS A 52 7.38 -12.20 2.94
N GLU A 53 6.60 -12.85 2.06
CA GLU A 53 7.09 -13.87 1.13
C GLU A 53 8.16 -13.34 0.17
N PHE A 54 8.16 -12.04 -0.14
CA PHE A 54 9.08 -11.41 -1.08
C PHE A 54 10.38 -10.89 -0.44
N CYS A 55 10.33 -10.42 0.81
CA CYS A 55 11.49 -9.78 1.46
C CYS A 55 11.79 -10.25 2.88
N GLY A 56 10.94 -11.07 3.49
CA GLY A 56 11.10 -11.58 4.86
C GLY A 56 12.08 -12.76 5.01
N ASN A 57 12.51 -13.37 3.90
CA ASN A 57 13.41 -14.54 3.90
C ASN A 57 14.90 -14.21 4.15
N LYS A 58 15.20 -13.10 4.82
CA LYS A 58 16.57 -12.67 5.12
C LYS A 58 16.88 -12.93 6.58
N LYS A 59 18.09 -13.45 6.86
CA LYS A 59 18.62 -13.46 8.22
C LYS A 59 18.88 -12.01 8.65
N ILE A 60 18.25 -11.59 9.74
CA ILE A 60 18.34 -10.24 10.29
C ILE A 60 18.55 -10.34 11.81
N SER A 61 19.16 -9.31 12.42
CA SER A 61 19.31 -9.24 13.87
C SER A 61 18.03 -8.70 14.52
N ASP A 62 17.84 -8.96 15.82
CA ASP A 62 16.70 -8.43 16.59
C ASP A 62 16.66 -6.90 16.61
N THR A 63 17.81 -6.25 16.47
CA THR A 63 17.94 -4.79 16.39
C THR A 63 17.71 -4.22 15.00
N THR A 64 17.52 -5.07 13.98
CA THR A 64 17.27 -4.62 12.61
C THR A 64 15.89 -3.99 12.53
N THR A 65 15.81 -2.78 11.98
CA THR A 65 14.51 -2.16 11.66
C THR A 65 13.82 -2.93 10.54
N VAL A 66 12.60 -3.35 10.79
CA VAL A 66 11.66 -3.86 9.79
C VAL A 66 10.45 -2.95 9.72
N PHE A 67 9.68 -3.08 8.63
CA PHE A 67 8.54 -2.23 8.33
C PHE A 67 7.25 -3.03 8.42
N ILE A 68 6.24 -2.47 9.08
CA ILE A 68 4.90 -3.05 9.23
C ILE A 68 3.85 -2.03 8.81
N THR A 69 2.66 -2.48 8.42
CA THR A 69 1.52 -1.62 8.11
C THR A 69 0.35 -1.91 9.04
N ALA A 70 -0.44 -0.89 9.36
CA ALA A 70 -1.57 -1.02 10.28
C ALA A 70 -2.69 -1.95 9.76
N ASP A 71 -2.84 -2.02 8.43
CA ASP A 71 -3.83 -2.79 7.68
C ASP A 71 -3.32 -4.14 7.16
N GLY A 72 -2.03 -4.46 7.39
CA GLY A 72 -1.39 -5.67 6.91
C GLY A 72 -0.96 -6.59 8.05
N ASN A 73 -0.61 -7.84 7.74
CA ASN A 73 -0.13 -8.82 8.72
C ASN A 73 1.26 -9.39 8.36
N ARG A 74 2.03 -8.63 7.55
CA ARG A 74 3.39 -8.99 7.15
C ARG A 74 4.39 -7.93 7.57
N TYR A 75 5.59 -8.35 7.97
CA TYR A 75 6.72 -7.45 8.14
C TYR A 75 7.62 -7.49 6.89
N HIS A 76 8.24 -6.35 6.60
CA HIS A 76 9.04 -6.11 5.42
C HIS A 76 10.46 -5.66 5.80
N THR A 77 11.47 -6.18 5.13
CA THR A 77 12.87 -5.76 5.33
C THR A 77 13.31 -4.70 4.31
N ASN A 78 12.41 -4.29 3.42
CA ASN A 78 12.67 -3.35 2.34
C ASN A 78 11.41 -2.53 2.05
N LEU A 79 11.51 -1.20 2.14
CA LEU A 79 10.43 -0.27 1.77
C LEU A 79 10.03 -0.34 0.30
N GLN A 80 10.92 -0.82 -0.57
CA GLN A 80 10.66 -1.04 -2.00
C GLN A 80 10.11 -2.45 -2.30
N CYS A 81 9.63 -3.17 -1.27
CA CYS A 81 9.03 -4.48 -1.47
C CYS A 81 7.72 -4.38 -2.28
N SER A 82 7.55 -5.25 -3.27
CA SER A 82 6.33 -5.34 -4.09
C SER A 82 5.06 -5.57 -3.27
N GLY A 83 5.17 -6.16 -2.08
CA GLY A 83 4.05 -6.38 -1.16
C GLY A 83 3.53 -5.12 -0.45
N ILE A 84 4.32 -4.04 -0.39
CA ILE A 84 3.95 -2.74 0.23
C ILE A 84 4.20 -1.55 -0.71
N THR A 85 4.36 -1.80 -2.00
CA THR A 85 4.44 -0.74 -3.01
C THR A 85 3.21 -0.79 -3.91
N ARG A 86 2.43 0.29 -3.92
CA ARG A 86 1.13 0.33 -4.62
C ARG A 86 1.22 0.64 -6.11
N ASN A 87 2.43 0.89 -6.65
CA ASN A 87 2.68 1.15 -8.09
C ASN A 87 1.60 2.08 -8.69
N ILE A 88 1.47 3.26 -8.07
CA ILE A 88 0.44 4.25 -8.44
C ILE A 88 0.84 4.90 -9.76
N ILE A 89 -0.10 4.95 -10.69
CA ILE A 89 0.05 5.55 -12.01
C ILE A 89 -1.03 6.64 -12.13
N GLU A 90 -0.61 7.84 -12.51
CA GLU A 90 -1.50 8.96 -12.82
C GLU A 90 -1.83 8.91 -14.31
N ILE A 91 -3.12 8.98 -14.64
CA ILE A 91 -3.64 8.91 -16.02
C ILE A 91 -4.77 9.94 -16.21
N ASP A 92 -5.09 10.28 -17.46
CA ASP A 92 -6.33 10.98 -17.78
C ASP A 92 -7.52 10.04 -17.54
N ILE A 93 -8.63 10.56 -17.02
CA ILE A 93 -9.85 9.78 -16.79
C ILE A 93 -10.34 9.06 -18.05
N LYS A 94 -10.03 9.58 -19.25
CA LYS A 94 -10.34 8.95 -20.55
C LYS A 94 -9.56 7.65 -20.80
N GLU A 95 -8.48 7.39 -20.05
CA GLU A 95 -7.61 6.22 -20.18
C GLU A 95 -7.89 5.12 -19.13
N VAL A 96 -8.89 5.33 -18.26
CA VAL A 96 -9.22 4.44 -17.12
C VAL A 96 -9.63 3.02 -17.53
N ASP A 97 -9.98 2.82 -18.80
CA ASP A 97 -10.48 1.57 -19.38
C ASP A 97 -11.69 1.02 -18.55
N ASN A 98 -11.74 -0.27 -18.25
CA ASN A 98 -12.90 -0.91 -17.60
C ASN A 98 -12.90 -0.79 -16.05
N ARG A 99 -12.08 0.10 -15.49
CA ARG A 99 -11.96 0.25 -14.03
C ARG A 99 -13.12 1.05 -13.47
N LYS A 100 -13.66 0.60 -12.34
CA LYS A 100 -14.75 1.30 -11.64
C LYS A 100 -14.22 2.45 -10.79
N PRO A 101 -15.01 3.49 -10.49
CA PRO A 101 -14.62 4.46 -9.49
C PRO A 101 -14.46 3.79 -8.13
N CYS A 102 -13.43 4.19 -7.38
CA CYS A 102 -13.31 3.85 -5.96
C CYS A 102 -14.52 4.38 -5.19
N SER A 103 -15.16 3.52 -4.41
CA SER A 103 -16.34 3.85 -3.61
C SER A 103 -16.08 4.92 -2.56
N SER A 104 -14.87 5.02 -2.01
CA SER A 104 -14.52 6.07 -1.03
C SER A 104 -14.13 7.40 -1.69
N CYS A 105 -13.81 7.38 -2.98
CA CYS A 105 -13.44 8.58 -3.74
C CYS A 105 -14.64 9.24 -4.40
N ASN A 106 -15.61 8.43 -4.84
CA ASN A 106 -16.75 8.86 -5.65
C ASN A 106 -18.08 8.23 -5.20
N GLY A 107 -18.11 7.56 -4.05
CA GLY A 107 -19.36 7.27 -3.36
C GLY A 107 -19.82 8.57 -2.70
N GLY A 108 -21.01 9.01 -3.08
CA GLY A 108 -21.60 10.26 -2.62
C GLY A 108 -21.87 10.33 -1.12
#